data_AF-A0A3L7QZG9-F1
#
_entry.id   AF-A0A3L7QZG9-F1
#
_cell.length_a   1.000
_cell.length_b   1.000
_cell.length_c   1.000
_cell.angle_alpha   90.00
_cell.angle_beta   90.00
_cell.angle_gamma   90.00
#
_symmetry.space_group_name_H-M   'P 1'
#
loop_
_entity.id
_entity.type
_entity.pdbx_description
1 polymer ?
#
loop_
_entity_poly.entity_id
_entity_poly.type
_entity_poly.pdbx_seq_one_letter_code
_entity_poly.pdbx_strand_id
1 'polypeptide(L)'
;MILDRLDQAFVQRCCEDSALSVSVAISASESPCIAVIQAVTESREESPAAIALAVDAPADPEGILLERLLLESPCEWQAIATCVEAAYADGCRVFAVVGTQPCEGRTMLVQGIARTLQSRGHRVVRVKRVSDAMHIESSDREYDSSESVVIVDAGVWFTRGPVRRQVLQQKSLGCDAVLLVRRADRTCCKVYGEAIEAIGLKLLGEVLTFAPATLVE
;
A
#
# COMPACT_ATOMS: atom_id res chain seq x y z
N MET A 1 27.75 -29.29 13.79
CA MET A 1 27.03 -28.67 12.66
C MET A 1 25.63 -29.26 12.55
N ILE A 2 24.69 -28.79 13.37
CA ILE A 2 23.28 -29.26 13.40
C ILE A 2 22.30 -28.08 13.18
N LEU A 3 22.80 -26.84 13.28
CA LEU A 3 21.99 -25.61 13.19
C LEU A 3 21.49 -25.31 11.76
N ASP A 4 22.23 -25.71 10.73
CA ASP A 4 21.83 -25.43 9.33
C ASP A 4 20.63 -26.29 8.84
N ARG A 5 20.33 -27.40 9.52
CA ARG A 5 19.22 -28.28 9.12
C ARG A 5 17.85 -27.80 9.60
N LEU A 6 17.80 -27.04 10.70
CA LEU A 6 16.53 -26.51 11.22
C LEU A 6 16.02 -25.35 10.35
N ASP A 7 16.92 -24.58 9.76
CA ASP A 7 16.58 -23.41 8.94
C ASP A 7 15.97 -23.83 7.58
N GLN A 8 16.51 -24.89 6.95
CA GLN A 8 15.98 -25.40 5.68
C GLN A 8 14.60 -26.03 5.81
N ALA A 9 14.32 -26.74 6.92
CA ALA A 9 13.01 -27.34 7.16
C ALA A 9 11.91 -26.29 7.40
N PHE A 10 12.27 -25.13 7.97
CA PHE A 10 11.34 -24.02 8.17
C PHE A 10 11.02 -23.32 6.83
N VAL A 11 12.04 -23.11 5.99
CA VAL A 11 11.88 -22.49 4.66
C VAL A 11 11.05 -23.38 3.72
N GLN A 12 11.24 -24.71 3.73
CA GLN A 12 10.42 -25.63 2.91
C GLN A 12 8.94 -25.59 3.29
N ARG A 13 8.62 -25.53 4.58
CA ARG A 13 7.23 -25.54 5.07
C ARG A 13 6.47 -24.26 4.70
N CYS A 14 7.16 -23.12 4.61
CA CYS A 14 6.55 -21.87 4.15
C CYS A 14 6.26 -21.84 2.64
N CYS A 15 7.00 -22.62 1.84
CA CYS A 15 6.80 -22.70 0.39
C CYS A 15 5.69 -23.68 -0.01
N GLU A 16 5.51 -24.78 0.74
CA GLU A 16 4.52 -25.82 0.42
C GLU A 16 3.07 -25.40 0.74
N ASP A 17 2.86 -24.58 1.78
CA ASP A 17 1.52 -24.08 2.16
C ASP A 17 0.92 -23.09 1.14
N SER A 18 1.71 -22.57 0.19
CA SER A 18 1.19 -21.73 -0.90
C SER A 18 0.58 -22.54 -2.06
N ALA A 19 0.79 -23.86 -2.11
CA ALA A 19 0.40 -24.70 -3.26
C ALA A 19 -0.91 -25.48 -3.06
N LEU A 20 -1.52 -25.43 -1.86
CA LEU A 20 -2.70 -26.22 -1.54
C LEU A 20 -3.72 -25.39 -0.78
N SER A 21 -4.73 -24.87 -1.49
CA SER A 21 -6.15 -24.89 -1.07
C SER A 21 -7.01 -23.97 -1.94
N VAL A 22 -8.26 -24.26 -2.29
CA VAL A 22 -9.07 -25.49 -2.40
C VAL A 22 -10.37 -24.98 -3.01
N SER A 23 -10.87 -25.69 -4.01
CA SER A 23 -12.18 -25.49 -4.62
C SER A 23 -13.30 -25.69 -3.60
N VAL A 24 -14.30 -24.80 -3.56
CA VAL A 24 -15.60 -25.08 -2.93
C VAL A 24 -16.73 -24.58 -3.82
N ALA A 25 -17.73 -25.45 -3.92
CA ALA A 25 -18.83 -25.50 -4.86
C ALA A 25 -19.95 -24.47 -4.60
N ILE A 26 -20.67 -24.17 -5.68
CA ILE A 26 -21.82 -23.28 -5.78
C ILE A 26 -23.11 -24.08 -5.46
N SER A 27 -24.03 -23.50 -4.68
CA SER A 27 -25.46 -23.88 -4.71
C SER A 27 -26.41 -22.75 -4.28
N ALA A 28 -27.10 -22.24 -5.29
CA ALA A 28 -28.51 -21.84 -5.49
C ALA A 28 -29.44 -21.25 -4.40
N SER A 29 -30.26 -20.31 -4.91
CA SER A 29 -31.69 -20.01 -4.63
C SER A 29 -31.99 -19.08 -3.42
N GLU A 30 -32.85 -18.04 -3.44
CA GLU A 30 -34.01 -17.64 -4.26
C GLU A 30 -34.16 -16.09 -4.35
N SER A 31 -34.85 -15.62 -5.40
CA SER A 31 -35.34 -14.23 -5.69
C SER A 31 -36.50 -13.80 -4.76
N PRO A 32 -37.04 -12.54 -4.74
CA PRO A 32 -37.24 -11.55 -5.83
C PRO A 32 -36.94 -10.06 -5.42
N CYS A 33 -37.00 -8.97 -6.20
CA CYS A 33 -37.73 -8.55 -7.39
C CYS A 33 -36.91 -7.53 -8.24
N ILE A 34 -36.73 -7.82 -9.53
CA ILE A 34 -36.83 -6.98 -10.73
C ILE A 34 -36.52 -5.46 -10.67
N ALA A 35 -35.51 -5.05 -11.45
CA ALA A 35 -35.61 -3.92 -12.39
C ALA A 35 -34.85 -4.28 -13.70
N VAL A 36 -35.58 -4.25 -14.82
CA VAL A 36 -35.13 -4.57 -16.18
C VAL A 36 -34.69 -3.30 -16.90
N ILE A 37 -33.57 -3.35 -17.63
CA ILE A 37 -33.28 -2.39 -18.71
C ILE A 37 -33.03 -3.21 -19.99
N GLN A 38 -33.91 -3.05 -20.97
CA GLN A 38 -33.84 -3.68 -22.29
C GLN A 38 -32.80 -2.95 -23.18
N ALA A 39 -32.00 -3.74 -23.89
CA ALA A 39 -31.21 -3.26 -25.02
C ALA A 39 -32.04 -3.38 -26.31
N VAL A 40 -32.27 -2.23 -26.96
CA VAL A 40 -32.83 -2.15 -28.31
C VAL A 40 -31.70 -2.41 -29.31
N THR A 41 -31.90 -3.44 -30.13
CA THR A 41 -31.16 -3.65 -31.38
C THR A 41 -31.71 -2.73 -32.47
N GLU A 42 -30.86 -1.92 -33.07
CA GLU A 42 -30.99 -1.57 -34.49
C GLU A 42 -29.60 -1.48 -35.12
N SER A 43 -29.51 -2.06 -36.31
CA SER A 43 -28.32 -2.26 -37.12
C SER A 43 -28.10 -1.09 -38.07
N ARG A 44 -26.85 -0.97 -38.55
CA ARG A 44 -26.45 -0.88 -39.98
C ARG A 44 -25.58 0.34 -40.34
N GLU A 45 -24.42 0.01 -40.93
CA GLU A 45 -23.59 0.66 -41.97
C GLU A 45 -23.35 2.19 -41.89
N GLU A 46 -22.15 2.76 -42.05
CA GLU A 46 -21.07 2.50 -43.00
C GLU A 46 -19.81 3.30 -42.59
N SER A 47 -18.62 2.80 -42.93
CA SER A 47 -17.29 3.45 -42.83
C SER A 47 -17.06 4.41 -44.03
N PRO A 48 -15.98 5.22 -44.18
CA PRO A 48 -14.78 5.40 -43.35
C PRO A 48 -14.32 6.87 -43.15
N ALA A 49 -13.66 7.15 -42.02
CA ALA A 49 -12.64 8.20 -41.96
C ALA A 49 -11.57 7.77 -40.96
N ALA A 50 -10.41 7.40 -41.50
CA ALA A 50 -9.23 7.01 -40.77
C ALA A 50 -8.74 8.17 -39.90
N ILE A 51 -9.14 8.20 -38.64
CA ILE A 51 -8.33 8.80 -37.58
C ILE A 51 -7.55 7.62 -37.00
N ALA A 52 -6.30 7.49 -37.44
CA ALA A 52 -5.32 6.68 -36.74
C ALA A 52 -5.10 7.33 -35.37
N LEU A 53 -6.01 7.09 -34.43
CA LEU A 53 -5.70 7.14 -33.02
C LEU A 53 -4.62 6.09 -32.83
N ALA A 54 -3.39 6.56 -32.68
CA ALA A 54 -2.34 5.76 -32.08
C ALA A 54 -2.95 5.19 -30.81
N VAL A 55 -3.25 3.89 -30.83
CA VAL A 55 -3.64 3.15 -29.65
C VAL A 55 -2.46 3.27 -28.73
N ASP A 56 -2.65 4.11 -27.71
CA ASP A 56 -1.70 4.40 -26.67
C ASP A 56 -1.19 3.07 -26.11
N ALA A 57 0.08 3.06 -25.70
CA ALA A 57 0.77 1.89 -25.16
C ALA A 57 -0.13 1.10 -24.18
N PRO A 58 0.05 -0.23 -24.01
CA PRO A 58 -0.75 -1.00 -23.06
C PRO A 58 -0.73 -0.28 -21.71
N ALA A 59 -1.88 0.28 -21.33
CA ALA A 59 -2.01 1.06 -20.13
C ALA A 59 -1.55 0.18 -18.96
N ASP A 60 -0.59 0.66 -18.19
CA ASP A 60 -0.04 -0.05 -17.04
C ASP A 60 -1.21 -0.50 -16.15
N PRO A 61 -1.45 -1.82 -16.00
CA PRO A 61 -2.62 -2.31 -15.28
C PRO A 61 -2.61 -1.86 -13.81
N GLU A 62 -1.42 -1.66 -13.23
CA GLU A 62 -1.27 -1.10 -11.89
C GLU A 62 -1.68 0.37 -11.86
N GLY A 63 -1.28 1.15 -12.87
CA GLY A 63 -1.70 2.54 -13.04
C GLY A 63 -3.21 2.71 -13.20
N ILE A 64 -3.86 1.86 -14.01
CA ILE A 64 -5.33 1.87 -14.14
C ILE A 64 -6.00 1.54 -12.81
N LEU A 65 -5.52 0.51 -12.11
CA LEU A 65 -6.07 0.12 -10.81
C LEU A 65 -5.90 1.25 -9.79
N LEU A 66 -4.75 1.91 -9.76
CA LEU A 66 -4.48 3.03 -8.86
C LEU A 66 -5.46 4.18 -9.10
N GLU A 67 -5.63 4.61 -10.35
CA GLU A 67 -6.55 5.69 -10.70
C GLU A 67 -8.00 5.34 -10.32
N ARG A 68 -8.40 4.07 -10.50
CA ARG A 68 -9.71 3.60 -10.00
C ARG A 68 -9.83 3.69 -8.49
N LEU A 69 -8.82 3.24 -7.72
CA LEU A 69 -8.85 3.32 -6.25
C LEU A 69 -8.86 4.77 -5.74
N LEU A 70 -8.18 5.68 -6.44
CA LEU A 70 -8.20 7.12 -6.12
C LEU A 70 -9.59 7.73 -6.33
N LEU A 71 -10.33 7.26 -7.34
CA LEU A 71 -11.70 7.69 -7.61
C LEU A 71 -12.73 7.06 -6.68
N GLU A 72 -12.54 5.81 -6.26
CA GLU A 72 -13.49 5.06 -5.41
C GLU A 72 -13.46 5.52 -3.94
N SER A 73 -12.33 6.04 -3.43
CA SER A 73 -12.15 6.40 -2.01
C SER A 73 -11.45 7.75 -1.79
N PRO A 74 -11.95 8.86 -2.38
CA PRO A 74 -11.24 10.14 -2.37
C PRO A 74 -11.06 10.71 -0.97
N CYS A 75 -12.02 10.51 -0.05
CA CYS A 75 -11.96 11.03 1.31
C CYS A 75 -10.84 10.37 2.12
N GLU A 76 -10.66 9.07 1.97
CA GLU A 76 -9.65 8.27 2.66
C GLU A 76 -8.24 8.67 2.22
N TRP A 77 -8.03 8.82 0.91
CA TRP A 77 -6.75 9.31 0.37
C TRP A 77 -6.44 10.73 0.86
N GLN A 78 -7.45 11.59 0.90
CA GLN A 78 -7.29 12.95 1.42
C GLN A 78 -6.97 12.96 2.91
N ALA A 79 -7.58 12.09 3.72
CA ALA A 79 -7.31 11.98 5.15
C ALA A 79 -5.86 11.55 5.39
N ILE A 80 -5.39 10.50 4.69
CA ILE A 80 -4.01 10.02 4.82
C ILE A 80 -3.01 11.11 4.39
N ALA A 81 -3.26 11.79 3.26
CA ALA A 81 -2.41 12.88 2.80
C ALA A 81 -2.34 14.03 3.82
N THR A 82 -3.47 14.40 4.42
CA THR A 82 -3.54 15.44 5.46
C THR A 82 -2.73 15.06 6.70
N CYS A 83 -2.76 13.79 7.12
CA CYS A 83 -1.91 13.31 8.22
C CYS A 83 -0.42 13.39 7.89
N VAL A 84 -0.03 13.07 6.66
CA VAL A 84 1.37 13.18 6.20
C VAL A 84 1.80 14.65 6.13
N GLU A 85 0.96 15.53 5.58
CA GLU A 85 1.22 16.98 5.51
C GLU A 85 1.38 17.62 6.89
N ALA A 86 0.51 17.25 7.84
CA ALA A 86 0.61 17.74 9.22
C ALA A 86 1.95 17.32 9.85
N ALA A 87 2.34 16.06 9.70
CA ALA A 87 3.62 15.59 10.20
C ALA A 87 4.81 16.20 9.45
N TYR A 88 4.67 16.49 8.16
CA TYR A 88 5.68 17.18 7.38
C TYR A 88 5.87 18.63 7.84
N ALA A 89 4.78 19.32 8.19
CA ALA A 89 4.82 20.66 8.79
C ALA A 89 5.49 20.64 10.18
N ASP A 90 5.34 19.54 10.94
CA ASP A 90 6.04 19.32 12.21
C ASP A 90 7.53 18.96 12.04
N GLY A 91 8.04 18.91 10.82
CA GLY A 91 9.45 18.67 10.51
C GLY A 91 9.81 17.24 10.12
N CYS A 92 8.86 16.29 10.05
CA CYS A 92 9.12 14.97 9.50
C CYS A 92 9.39 15.05 7.99
N ARG A 93 10.30 14.22 7.47
CA ARG A 93 10.63 14.16 6.04
C ARG A 93 10.52 12.76 5.47
N VAL A 94 10.90 11.74 6.24
CA VAL A 94 10.90 10.34 5.81
C VAL A 94 9.78 9.56 6.47
N PHE A 95 8.81 9.12 5.66
CA PHE A 95 7.60 8.42 6.06
C PHE A 95 7.68 6.95 5.65
N ALA A 96 7.73 6.05 6.63
CA ALA A 96 7.72 4.61 6.39
C ALA A 96 6.28 4.09 6.33
N VAL A 97 5.93 3.41 5.23
CA VAL A 97 4.72 2.60 5.13
C VAL A 97 5.08 1.17 5.45
N VAL A 98 4.60 0.69 6.60
CA VAL A 98 5.01 -0.60 7.18
C VAL A 98 3.80 -1.47 7.34
N GLY A 99 4.00 -2.78 7.42
CA GLY A 99 2.91 -3.67 7.79
C GLY A 99 3.36 -4.87 8.58
N THR A 100 2.43 -5.82 8.73
CA THR A 100 2.59 -7.00 9.56
C THR A 100 2.71 -8.28 8.73
N GLN A 101 2.27 -8.25 7.47
CA GLN A 101 2.24 -9.40 6.58
C GLN A 101 2.59 -9.01 5.13
N PRO A 102 2.99 -9.97 4.28
CA PRO A 102 2.97 -9.79 2.84
C PRO A 102 1.54 -9.51 2.33
N CYS A 103 1.42 -8.88 1.16
CA CYS A 103 0.14 -8.70 0.44
C CYS A 103 -0.92 -7.85 1.18
N GLU A 104 -0.50 -6.90 2.01
CA GLU A 104 -1.40 -5.93 2.68
C GLU A 104 -1.72 -4.69 1.83
N GLY A 105 -1.27 -4.63 0.57
CA GLY A 105 -1.53 -3.50 -0.33
C GLY A 105 -0.61 -2.28 -0.12
N ARG A 106 0.47 -2.42 0.66
CA ARG A 106 1.43 -1.32 0.95
C ARG A 106 1.94 -0.60 -0.28
N THR A 107 2.34 -1.34 -1.32
CA THR A 107 2.89 -0.73 -2.54
C THR A 107 1.85 0.15 -3.24
N MET A 108 0.59 -0.31 -3.33
CA MET A 108 -0.51 0.52 -3.85
C MET A 108 -0.78 1.74 -2.95
N LEU A 109 -0.69 1.55 -1.63
CA LEU A 109 -0.85 2.64 -0.67
C LEU A 109 0.22 3.72 -0.84
N VAL A 110 1.50 3.32 -0.95
CA VAL A 110 2.63 4.24 -1.21
C VAL A 110 2.42 4.99 -2.53
N GLN A 111 1.97 4.30 -3.58
CA GLN A 111 1.67 4.95 -4.85
C GLN A 111 0.51 5.95 -4.74
N GLY A 112 -0.58 5.59 -4.06
CA GLY A 112 -1.76 6.45 -3.88
C GLY A 112 -1.50 7.66 -3.01
N ILE A 113 -0.77 7.50 -1.90
CA ILE A 113 -0.34 8.63 -1.06
C ILE A 113 0.54 9.58 -1.88
N ALA A 114 1.54 9.05 -2.59
CA ALA A 114 2.42 9.87 -3.41
C ALA A 114 1.65 10.63 -4.50
N ARG A 115 0.72 9.97 -5.19
CA ARG A 115 -0.12 10.59 -6.22
C ARG A 115 -1.00 11.70 -5.65
N THR A 116 -1.58 11.48 -4.48
CA THR A 116 -2.43 12.45 -3.77
C THR A 116 -1.64 13.66 -3.29
N LEU A 117 -0.44 13.46 -2.74
CA LEU A 117 0.42 14.56 -2.32
C LEU A 117 0.95 15.35 -3.52
N GLN A 118 1.30 14.67 -4.61
CA GLN A 118 1.72 15.32 -5.86
C GLN A 118 0.61 16.18 -6.47
N SER A 119 -0.64 15.71 -6.46
CA SER A 119 -1.77 16.51 -6.95
C SER A 119 -2.04 17.75 -6.09
N ARG A 120 -1.57 17.76 -4.84
CA ARG A 120 -1.58 18.90 -3.92
C ARG A 120 -0.33 19.79 -4.01
N GLY A 121 0.59 19.50 -4.94
CA GLY A 121 1.77 20.32 -5.20
C GLY A 121 3.03 19.93 -4.40
N HIS A 122 3.00 18.83 -3.64
CA HIS A 122 4.19 18.36 -2.94
C HIS A 122 5.14 17.61 -3.89
N ARG A 123 6.45 17.84 -3.73
CA ARG A 123 7.48 17.01 -4.35
C ARG A 123 7.64 15.74 -3.52
N VAL A 124 7.30 14.59 -4.12
CA VAL A 124 7.35 13.29 -3.42
C VAL A 124 8.39 12.39 -4.07
N VAL A 125 9.27 11.82 -3.24
CA VAL A 125 10.23 10.78 -3.63
C VAL A 125 9.77 9.45 -3.05
N ARG A 126 9.58 8.44 -3.91
CA ARG A 126 9.18 7.09 -3.50
C ARG A 126 10.39 6.18 -3.48
N VAL A 127 10.52 5.40 -2.42
CA VAL A 127 11.66 4.52 -2.21
C VAL A 127 11.20 3.13 -1.78
N LYS A 128 11.90 2.08 -2.22
CA LYS A 128 11.57 0.68 -1.90
C LYS A 128 12.27 0.15 -0.64
N ARG A 129 13.35 0.79 -0.19
CA ARG A 129 14.08 0.40 1.02
C ARG A 129 14.50 1.62 1.82
N VAL A 130 14.46 1.48 3.13
CA VAL A 130 14.91 2.54 4.05
C VAL A 130 16.36 2.95 3.79
N SER A 131 17.23 1.99 3.43
CA SER A 131 18.63 2.29 3.06
C SER A 131 18.75 3.24 1.87
N ASP A 132 17.85 3.16 0.88
CA ASP A 132 17.93 4.06 -0.27
C ASP A 132 17.42 5.48 0.09
N ALA A 133 16.60 5.61 1.15
CA ALA A 133 16.20 6.92 1.68
C ALA A 133 17.38 7.66 2.30
N MET A 134 18.23 6.96 3.06
CA MET A 134 19.45 7.55 3.62
C MET A 134 20.43 8.01 2.54
N HIS A 135 20.45 7.33 1.39
CA HIS A 135 21.27 7.72 0.26
C HIS A 135 20.79 9.02 -0.40
N ILE A 136 19.48 9.28 -0.42
CA ILE A 136 18.89 10.51 -0.97
C ILE A 136 19.30 11.73 -0.14
N GLU A 137 19.30 11.62 1.19
CA GLU A 137 19.75 12.71 2.06
C GLU A 137 21.26 12.99 1.91
N SER A 138 22.06 11.94 1.63
CA SER A 138 23.52 12.05 1.50
C SER A 138 24.01 12.49 0.12
N SER A 139 23.16 12.46 -0.91
CA SER A 139 23.57 12.81 -2.27
C SER A 139 23.24 14.27 -2.59
N ASP A 140 24.28 15.10 -2.73
CA ASP A 140 24.28 16.50 -3.20
C ASP A 140 23.73 16.73 -4.64
N ARG A 141 22.97 15.78 -5.20
CA ARG A 141 22.49 15.88 -6.59
C ARG A 141 21.07 16.42 -6.63
N GLU A 142 20.91 17.68 -7.04
CA GLU A 142 19.77 18.28 -7.80
C GLU A 142 18.33 18.12 -7.27
N TYR A 143 18.13 17.35 -6.21
CA TYR A 143 16.94 17.31 -5.39
C TYR A 143 17.25 18.19 -4.20
N ASP A 144 16.51 19.29 -4.06
CA ASP A 144 16.46 19.99 -2.79
C ASP A 144 15.78 19.05 -1.79
N SER A 145 16.59 18.15 -1.22
CA SER A 145 16.16 17.08 -0.32
C SER A 145 15.49 17.65 0.93
N SER A 146 15.77 18.92 1.23
CA SER A 146 15.18 19.67 2.34
C SER A 146 13.66 19.91 2.17
N GLU A 147 13.16 20.00 0.93
CA GLU A 147 11.75 20.30 0.63
C GLU A 147 10.95 19.09 0.14
N SER A 148 11.57 17.92 -0.06
CA SER A 148 10.88 16.75 -0.59
C SER A 148 10.25 15.89 0.52
N VAL A 149 9.07 15.33 0.25
CA VAL A 149 8.44 14.29 1.08
C VAL A 149 8.97 12.94 0.62
N VAL A 150 9.63 12.17 1.49
CA VAL A 150 10.14 10.84 1.17
C VAL A 150 9.19 9.79 1.71
N ILE A 151 8.63 8.95 0.85
CA ILE A 151 7.77 7.82 1.23
C ILE A 151 8.47 6.52 0.93
N VAL A 152 8.62 5.68 1.95
CA VAL A 152 9.32 4.40 1.86
C VAL A 152 8.33 3.25 1.99
N ASP A 153 8.29 2.34 1.00
CA ASP A 153 7.69 1.01 1.18
C ASP A 153 8.63 0.18 2.05
N ALA A 154 8.48 0.30 3.37
CA ALA A 154 9.41 -0.27 4.33
C ALA A 154 9.11 -1.74 4.67
N GLY A 155 8.14 -2.35 3.98
CA GLY A 155 7.82 -3.76 4.06
C GLY A 155 7.27 -4.20 5.42
N VAL A 156 7.61 -5.42 5.83
CA VAL A 156 7.13 -6.01 7.07
C VAL A 156 8.12 -5.73 8.20
N TRP A 157 7.68 -4.99 9.21
CA TRP A 157 8.47 -4.73 10.41
C TRP A 157 8.18 -5.74 11.51
N PHE A 158 6.92 -6.11 11.66
CA PHE A 158 6.45 -7.04 12.68
C PHE A 158 6.28 -8.43 12.09
N THR A 159 7.15 -9.36 12.49
CA THR A 159 6.98 -10.79 12.20
C THR A 159 6.16 -11.47 13.28
N ARG A 160 5.65 -12.68 13.01
CA ARG A 160 4.99 -13.50 14.04
C ARG A 160 5.92 -13.69 15.26
N GLY A 161 5.37 -13.54 16.46
CA GLY A 161 6.11 -13.67 17.73
C GLY A 161 6.33 -12.33 18.45
N PRO A 162 7.23 -12.30 19.45
CA PRO A 162 7.46 -11.11 20.26
C PRO A 162 8.15 -10.00 19.45
N VAL A 163 7.87 -8.75 19.82
CA VAL A 163 8.51 -7.57 19.21
C VAL A 163 10.01 -7.57 19.53
N ARG A 164 10.83 -7.65 18.48
CA ARG A 164 12.29 -7.58 18.59
C ARG A 164 12.75 -6.13 18.42
N ARG A 165 12.82 -5.38 19.52
CA ARG A 165 13.12 -3.94 19.52
C ARG A 165 14.37 -3.57 18.71
N GLN A 166 15.47 -4.32 18.85
CA GLN A 166 16.71 -4.05 18.11
C GLN A 166 16.54 -4.21 16.60
N VAL A 167 15.77 -5.20 16.15
CA VAL A 167 15.48 -5.41 14.72
C VAL A 167 14.59 -4.27 14.20
N LEU A 168 13.62 -3.83 14.99
CA LEU A 168 12.77 -2.69 14.65
C LEU A 168 13.61 -1.41 14.47
N GLN A 169 14.49 -1.11 15.42
CA GLN A 169 15.40 0.04 15.36
C GLN A 169 16.31 0.00 14.12
N GLN A 170 16.84 -1.17 13.77
CA GLN A 170 17.67 -1.32 12.57
C GLN A 170 16.87 -1.09 11.28
N LYS A 171 15.63 -1.62 11.22
CA LYS A 171 14.76 -1.46 10.05
C LYS A 171 14.26 -0.04 9.86
N SER A 172 14.14 0.73 10.94
CA SER A 172 13.58 2.08 10.92
C SER A 172 14.63 3.19 10.86
N LEU A 173 15.91 2.85 10.69
CA LEU A 173 17.00 3.81 10.72
C LEU A 173 16.83 4.86 9.60
N GLY A 174 16.68 6.13 9.96
CA GLY A 174 16.46 7.22 9.00
C GLY A 174 15.00 7.44 8.61
N CYS A 175 14.04 6.84 9.32
CA CYS A 175 12.63 7.21 9.24
C CYS A 175 12.26 8.15 10.38
N ASP A 176 11.35 9.08 10.13
CA ASP A 176 10.82 10.00 11.16
C ASP A 176 9.44 9.59 11.65
N ALA A 177 8.60 9.14 10.71
CA ALA A 177 7.21 8.83 10.95
C ALA A 177 6.77 7.55 10.24
N VAL A 178 5.71 6.93 10.75
CA VAL A 178 5.26 5.60 10.33
C VAL A 178 3.75 5.56 10.10
N LEU A 179 3.34 4.98 8.97
CA LEU A 179 1.98 4.53 8.70
C LEU A 179 1.95 3.01 8.81
N LEU A 180 1.19 2.50 9.78
CA LEU A 180 1.02 1.07 9.99
C LEU A 180 -0.13 0.55 9.13
N VAL A 181 0.13 -0.41 8.24
CA VAL A 181 -0.86 -0.99 7.34
C VAL A 181 -1.33 -2.33 7.89
N ARG A 182 -2.64 -2.53 7.89
CA ARG A 182 -3.28 -3.79 8.26
C ARG A 182 -4.46 -4.06 7.33
N ARG A 183 -4.69 -5.33 6.99
CA ARG A 183 -5.93 -5.74 6.30
C ARG A 183 -7.13 -5.76 7.26
N ALA A 184 -8.30 -5.39 6.77
CA ALA A 184 -9.52 -5.33 7.56
C ALA A 184 -9.94 -6.69 8.17
N ASP A 185 -9.56 -7.80 7.53
CA ASP A 185 -9.79 -9.17 8.00
C ASP A 185 -8.86 -9.60 9.17
N ARG A 186 -7.98 -8.72 9.64
CA ARG A 186 -7.05 -8.96 10.75
C ARG A 186 -7.40 -8.14 11.98
N THR A 187 -7.05 -8.65 13.16
CA THR A 187 -7.22 -7.94 14.43
C THR A 187 -6.17 -6.85 14.61
N CYS A 188 -6.57 -5.73 15.22
CA CYS A 188 -5.65 -4.67 15.61
C CYS A 188 -4.72 -5.17 16.74
N CYS A 189 -3.44 -4.77 16.69
CA CYS A 189 -2.45 -5.08 17.72
C CYS A 189 -1.81 -3.78 18.23
N LYS A 190 -2.31 -3.28 19.37
CA LYS A 190 -1.84 -2.01 19.97
C LYS A 190 -0.34 -2.01 20.29
N VAL A 191 0.21 -3.18 20.63
CA VAL A 191 1.62 -3.39 20.95
C VAL A 191 2.55 -2.93 19.82
N TYR A 192 2.11 -3.02 18.55
CA TYR A 192 2.93 -2.57 17.43
C TYR A 192 3.07 -1.05 17.38
N GLY A 193 2.00 -0.32 17.69
CA GLY A 193 2.05 1.14 17.80
C GLY A 193 2.94 1.59 18.95
N GLU A 194 2.74 1.00 20.14
CA GLU A 194 3.57 1.27 21.33
C GLU A 194 5.05 0.98 21.06
N ALA A 195 5.37 -0.08 20.31
CA ALA A 195 6.74 -0.41 19.96
C ALA A 195 7.40 0.62 19.03
N ILE A 196 6.65 1.18 18.08
CA ILE A 196 7.10 2.24 17.15
C ILE A 196 7.41 3.51 17.95
N GLU A 197 6.47 3.94 18.79
CA GLU A 197 6.64 5.14 19.61
C GLU A 197 7.77 4.96 20.62
N ALA A 198 7.90 3.78 21.22
CA ALA A 198 8.96 3.50 22.18
C ALA A 198 10.36 3.57 21.58
N ILE A 199 10.53 3.43 20.26
CA ILE A 199 11.84 3.62 19.60
C ILE A 199 12.05 5.05 19.10
N GLY A 200 11.11 5.96 19.35
CA GLY A 200 11.21 7.40 19.05
C GLY A 200 10.61 7.82 17.70
N LEU A 201 9.88 6.94 17.02
CA LEU A 201 9.22 7.28 15.75
C LEU A 201 7.80 7.80 15.99
N LYS A 202 7.36 8.74 15.15
CA LYS A 202 5.98 9.23 15.18
C LYS A 202 5.05 8.24 14.47
N LEU A 203 4.11 7.63 15.20
CA LEU A 203 3.03 6.86 14.57
C LEU A 203 1.95 7.82 14.05
N LEU A 204 1.75 7.87 12.74
CA LEU A 204 0.69 8.70 12.15
C LEU A 204 -0.69 8.07 12.27
N GLY A 205 -0.75 6.74 12.27
CA GLY A 205 -1.97 5.99 12.40
C GLY A 205 -1.89 4.60 11.79
N GLU A 206 -3.00 3.88 11.89
CA GLU A 206 -3.21 2.59 11.24
C GLU A 206 -4.10 2.77 10.01
N VAL A 207 -3.64 2.30 8.85
CA VAL A 207 -4.38 2.31 7.59
C VAL A 207 -4.95 0.92 7.33
N LEU A 208 -6.28 0.85 7.17
CA LEU A 208 -6.99 -0.38 6.89
C LEU A 208 -7.14 -0.59 5.40
N THR A 209 -6.69 -1.74 4.92
CA THR A 209 -6.84 -2.13 3.51
C THR A 209 -7.86 -3.26 3.37
N PHE A 210 -8.49 -3.35 2.19
CA PHE A 210 -9.51 -4.36 1.88
C PHE A 210 -10.69 -4.36 2.85
N ALA A 211 -11.06 -3.19 3.37
CA ALA A 211 -12.29 -3.06 4.14
C ALA A 211 -13.50 -3.29 3.22
N PRO A 212 -14.51 -4.07 3.65
CA PRO A 212 -15.76 -4.15 2.92
C PRO A 212 -16.41 -2.77 2.92
N ALA A 213 -17.04 -2.40 1.79
CA ALA A 213 -17.68 -1.09 1.59
C ALA A 213 -18.78 -0.75 2.61
N THR A 214 -19.15 -1.70 3.48
CA THR A 214 -20.18 -1.57 4.52
C THR A 214 -19.65 -1.19 5.91
N LEU A 215 -18.34 -1.01 6.10
CA LEU A 215 -17.74 -0.72 7.42
C LEU A 215 -17.24 0.72 7.61
N VAL A 216 -17.61 1.63 6.71
CA VAL A 216 -17.36 3.08 6.87
C VAL A 216 -18.71 3.75 7.14
N GLU A 217 -19.17 3.70 8.38
CA GLU A 217 -20.22 4.58 8.93
C GLU A 217 -19.61 5.52 9.96
#